data_AF-A0A3M2TPP4-F1
#
_entry.id   AF-A0A3M2TPP4-F1
#
_cell.length_a   1.000
_cell.length_b   1.000
_cell.length_c   1.000
_cell.angle_alpha   90.00
_cell.angle_beta   90.00
_cell.angle_gamma   90.00
#
_symmetry.space_group_name_H-M   'P 1'
#
loop_
_entity.id
_entity.type
_entity.pdbx_description
1 polymer ?
#
loop_
_entity_poly.entity_id
_entity_poly.type
_entity_poly.pdbx_seq_one_letter_code
_entity_poly.pdbx_strand_id
1 'polypeptide(L)'
;RRFRAWLLAGALSLVGTPAFASLKLELQADGLNAAQQQASQTLLDEAMQALPPGFVETLDRTVEVSWSGDMPQNAYGQAAGPYQLYLNSHLLAALTDGSAATAQTG
;
A
#
# COMPACT_ATOMS: atom_id res chain seq x y z
N ARG A 1 0.33 -45.12 21.78
CA ARG A 1 -0.75 -44.14 22.04
C ARG A 1 -0.20 -42.70 22.13
N ARG A 2 0.56 -42.25 21.11
CA ARG A 2 1.27 -40.94 21.10
C ARG A 2 1.36 -40.31 19.70
N PHE A 3 1.39 -41.14 18.64
CA PHE A 3 1.51 -40.69 17.24
C PHE A 3 0.23 -40.08 16.64
N ARG A 4 -0.94 -40.33 17.23
CA ARG A 4 -2.22 -39.78 16.71
C ARG A 4 -2.47 -38.32 17.12
N ALA A 5 -1.81 -37.83 18.16
CA ALA A 5 -2.01 -36.47 18.65
C ALA A 5 -1.29 -35.43 17.77
N TRP A 6 -0.29 -35.84 16.99
CA TRP A 6 0.52 -34.92 16.20
C TRP A 6 -0.02 -34.66 14.79
N LEU A 7 -0.86 -35.55 14.25
CA LEU A 7 -1.54 -35.34 12.97
C LEU A 7 -2.70 -34.33 13.05
N LEU A 8 -3.20 -34.01 14.24
CA LEU A 8 -4.28 -33.04 14.43
C LEU A 8 -3.79 -31.59 14.57
N ALA A 9 -2.52 -31.38 14.95
CA ALA A 9 -1.96 -30.03 15.08
C ALA A 9 -1.57 -29.42 13.73
N GLY A 10 -1.22 -30.24 12.72
CA GLY A 10 -0.89 -29.76 11.38
C GLY A 10 -2.11 -29.38 10.53
N ALA A 11 -3.29 -29.92 10.85
CA ALA A 11 -4.50 -29.70 10.05
C ALA A 11 -5.19 -28.35 10.33
N LEU A 12 -4.88 -27.68 11.45
CA LEU A 12 -5.58 -26.44 11.86
C LEU A 12 -4.85 -25.15 11.46
N SER A 13 -3.63 -25.23 10.92
CA SER A 13 -2.90 -24.05 10.43
C SER A 13 -3.23 -23.68 8.98
N LEU A 14 -4.11 -24.44 8.31
CA LEU A 14 -4.54 -24.19 6.94
C LEU A 14 -5.86 -23.42 6.87
N VAL A 15 -6.06 -22.46 7.77
CA VAL A 15 -6.98 -21.35 7.48
C VAL A 15 -6.24 -20.50 6.47
N GLY A 16 -6.42 -20.85 5.20
CA GLY A 16 -5.87 -20.13 4.07
C GLY A 16 -6.15 -18.66 4.27
N THR A 17 -5.08 -17.87 4.36
CA THR A 17 -5.15 -16.48 3.95
C THR A 17 -5.79 -16.51 2.58
N PRO A 18 -6.96 -15.89 2.37
CA PRO A 18 -7.44 -15.76 1.03
C PRO A 18 -6.40 -14.88 0.35
N ALA A 19 -5.55 -15.50 -0.46
CA ALA A 19 -4.76 -14.80 -1.45
C ALA A 19 -5.76 -14.31 -2.50
N PHE A 20 -6.58 -13.33 -2.10
CA PHE A 20 -7.26 -12.51 -3.06
C PHE A 20 -6.14 -11.85 -3.85
N ALA A 21 -6.03 -12.26 -5.11
CA ALA A 21 -5.37 -11.47 -6.12
C ALA A 21 -6.21 -10.18 -6.18
N SER A 22 -5.75 -9.21 -5.41
CA SER A 22 -6.34 -7.89 -5.26
C SER A 22 -5.21 -6.92 -5.46
N LEU A 23 -5.51 -5.76 -6.05
CA LEU A 23 -4.57 -4.67 -6.18
C LEU A 23 -3.71 -4.54 -4.91
N LYS A 24 -2.39 -4.62 -5.09
CA LYS A 24 -1.42 -4.38 -4.02
C LYS A 24 -0.67 -3.10 -4.32
N LEU A 25 -0.77 -2.12 -3.43
CA LEU A 25 0.11 -0.94 -3.46
C LEU A 25 1.37 -1.29 -2.67
N GLU A 26 2.51 -1.40 -3.35
CA GLU A 26 3.79 -1.70 -2.73
C GLU A 26 4.63 -0.43 -2.60
N LEU A 27 4.80 0.06 -1.38
CA LEU A 27 5.62 1.23 -1.11
C LEU A 27 7.11 0.89 -1.22
N GLN A 28 7.79 1.55 -2.15
CA GLN A 28 9.24 1.60 -2.21
C GLN A 28 9.74 2.56 -1.12
N ALA A 29 10.36 1.98 -0.10
CA ALA A 29 10.83 2.68 1.09
C ALA A 29 12.21 3.36 0.90
N ASP A 30 12.78 3.29 -0.30
CA ASP A 30 14.08 3.89 -0.60
C ASP A 30 14.10 5.38 -0.28
N GLY A 31 15.06 5.78 0.56
CA GLY A 31 15.22 7.18 0.99
C GLY A 31 14.20 7.67 2.03
N LEU A 32 13.25 6.84 2.48
CA LEU A 32 12.30 7.19 3.54
C LEU A 32 12.82 6.81 4.93
N ASN A 33 12.61 7.68 5.91
CA ASN A 33 12.79 7.34 7.32
C ASN A 33 11.59 6.53 7.87
N ALA A 34 11.73 5.92 9.05
CA ALA A 34 10.69 5.06 9.62
C ALA A 34 9.34 5.76 9.84
N ALA A 35 9.34 7.05 10.23
CA ALA A 35 8.11 7.82 10.41
C ALA A 35 7.41 8.10 9.07
N GLN A 36 8.19 8.40 8.03
CA GLN A 36 7.69 8.59 6.66
C GLN A 36 7.14 7.30 6.06
N GLN A 37 7.80 6.16 6.30
CA GLN A 37 7.32 4.85 5.87
C GLN A 37 5.98 4.53 6.52
N GLN A 38 5.88 4.74 7.84
CA GLN A 38 4.63 4.49 8.57
C GLN A 38 3.50 5.40 8.08
N ALA A 39 3.75 6.71 7.92
CA ALA A 39 2.75 7.65 7.43
C ALA A 39 2.31 7.32 5.98
N SER A 40 3.27 6.95 5.12
CA SER A 40 2.99 6.53 3.75
C SER A 40 2.17 5.24 3.71
N GLN A 41 2.50 4.25 4.54
CA GLN A 41 1.76 2.99 4.61
C GLN A 41 0.32 3.23 5.07
N THR A 42 0.11 4.05 6.10
CA THR A 42 -1.23 4.42 6.56
C THR A 42 -2.04 5.09 5.44
N LEU A 43 -1.44 6.03 4.69
CA LEU A 43 -2.12 6.66 3.55
C LEU A 43 -2.47 5.65 2.46
N LEU A 44 -1.58 4.71 2.12
CA LEU A 44 -1.88 3.67 1.12
C LEU A 44 -3.01 2.74 1.58
N ASP A 45 -3.04 2.37 2.86
CA ASP A 45 -4.10 1.55 3.43
C ASP A 45 -5.46 2.29 3.41
N GLU A 46 -5.49 3.58 3.75
CA GLU A 46 -6.68 4.42 3.65
C GLU A 46 -7.14 4.58 2.20
N ALA A 47 -6.21 4.78 1.26
CA ALA A 47 -6.50 4.84 -0.16
C ALA A 47 -7.11 3.53 -0.66
N MET A 48 -6.57 2.37 -0.28
CA MET A 48 -7.14 1.06 -0.61
C MET A 48 -8.58 0.90 -0.12
N GLN A 49 -8.91 1.46 1.05
CA GLN A 49 -10.27 1.44 1.60
C GLN A 49 -11.20 2.42 0.87
N ALA A 50 -10.68 3.53 0.37
CA ALA A 50 -11.44 4.52 -0.39
C ALA A 50 -11.66 4.08 -1.86
N LEU A 51 -10.86 3.16 -2.38
CA LEU A 51 -10.97 2.69 -3.76
C LEU A 51 -12.25 1.86 -3.97
N PRO A 52 -12.99 2.10 -5.08
CA PRO A 52 -14.13 1.27 -5.44
C PRO A 52 -13.70 -0.19 -5.65
N PRO A 53 -14.47 -1.19 -5.16
CA PRO A 53 -14.08 -2.59 -5.23
C PRO A 53 -13.88 -3.09 -6.67
N GLY A 54 -14.71 -2.62 -7.62
CA GLY A 54 -14.54 -2.97 -9.04
C GLY A 54 -13.23 -2.45 -9.65
N PHE A 55 -12.63 -1.40 -9.09
CA PHE A 55 -11.33 -0.88 -9.52
C PHE A 55 -10.19 -1.77 -9.01
N VAL A 56 -10.27 -2.20 -7.74
CA VAL A 56 -9.33 -3.13 -7.10
C VAL A 56 -9.31 -4.48 -7.81
N GLU A 57 -10.47 -4.98 -8.23
CA GLU A 57 -10.59 -6.24 -8.99
C GLU A 57 -10.06 -6.12 -10.42
N THR A 58 -10.25 -4.97 -11.08
CA THR A 58 -9.76 -4.77 -12.46
C THR A 58 -8.25 -4.59 -12.50
N LEU A 59 -7.69 -3.94 -11.48
CA LEU A 59 -6.28 -3.62 -11.38
C LEU A 59 -5.46 -4.75 -10.75
N ASP A 60 -5.97 -5.99 -10.69
CA ASP A 60 -5.43 -7.23 -10.07
C ASP A 60 -3.93 -7.51 -10.33
N ARG A 61 -3.09 -6.64 -9.78
CA ARG A 61 -1.66 -6.47 -10.01
C ARG A 61 -1.06 -5.73 -8.82
N THR A 62 0.25 -5.84 -8.70
CA THR A 62 1.02 -5.01 -7.78
C THR A 62 1.36 -3.70 -8.47
N VAL A 63 0.98 -2.58 -7.87
CA VAL A 63 1.39 -1.24 -8.28
C VAL A 63 2.52 -0.79 -7.35
N GLU A 64 3.69 -0.55 -7.92
CA GLU A 64 4.85 -0.03 -7.21
C GLU A 64 4.66 1.47 -6.97
N VAL A 65 4.68 1.87 -5.71
CA VAL A 65 4.54 3.26 -5.29
C VAL A 65 5.89 3.76 -4.81
N SER A 66 6.44 4.80 -5.43
CA SER A 66 7.73 5.38 -5.05
C SER A 66 7.64 6.89 -4.94
N TRP A 67 8.50 7.48 -4.11
CA TRP A 67 8.54 8.94 -3.94
C TRP A 67 9.52 9.55 -4.92
N SER A 68 9.09 10.61 -5.61
CA SER A 68 9.92 11.39 -6.52
C SER A 68 9.94 12.87 -6.14
N GLY A 69 11.13 13.45 -6.17
CA GLY A 69 11.35 14.89 -5.99
C GLY A 69 11.36 15.68 -7.30
N ASP A 70 11.37 14.99 -8.45
CA ASP A 70 11.44 15.62 -9.78
C ASP A 70 10.06 16.05 -10.31
N MET A 71 9.09 16.24 -9.40
CA MET A 71 7.73 16.67 -9.73
C MET A 71 7.47 18.13 -9.33
N PRO A 72 6.66 18.86 -10.11
CA PRO A 72 6.26 20.21 -9.75
C PRO A 72 5.39 20.20 -8.49
N GLN A 73 5.46 21.26 -7.69
CA GLN A 73 4.82 21.34 -6.36
C GLN A 73 3.28 21.21 -6.39
N ASN A 74 2.66 21.44 -7.55
CA ASN A 74 1.22 21.30 -7.76
C ASN A 74 0.80 19.87 -8.18
N ALA A 75 1.74 18.96 -8.38
CA ALA A 75 1.45 17.56 -8.68
C ALA A 75 1.41 16.74 -7.39
N TYR A 76 0.38 15.93 -7.23
CA TYR A 76 0.25 14.99 -6.11
C TYR A 76 0.99 13.68 -6.37
N GLY A 77 0.94 13.23 -7.62
CA GLY A 77 1.64 12.05 -8.09
C GLY A 77 1.43 11.87 -9.59
N GLN A 78 2.10 10.88 -10.16
CA GLN A 78 2.09 10.55 -11.57
C GLN A 78 2.12 9.04 -11.74
N ALA A 79 1.22 8.51 -12.55
CA ALA A 79 1.35 7.13 -13.02
C ALA A 79 2.48 7.07 -14.07
N ALA A 80 3.44 6.18 -13.85
CA ALA A 80 4.51 5.88 -14.79
C ALA A 80 4.39 4.43 -15.23
N GLY A 81 4.35 4.18 -16.54
CA GLY A 81 4.22 2.81 -17.05
C GLY A 81 2.93 2.09 -16.60
N PRO A 82 2.89 0.75 -16.77
CA PRO A 82 1.66 -0.02 -16.56
C PRO A 82 1.29 -0.20 -15.07
N TYR A 83 2.27 -0.19 -14.16
CA TYR A 83 2.05 -0.51 -12.74
C TYR A 83 2.98 0.27 -11.79
N GLN A 84 3.37 1.49 -12.15
CA GLN A 84 4.19 2.35 -11.31
C GLN A 84 3.46 3.66 -11.01
N LEU A 85 3.55 4.10 -9.76
CA LEU A 85 3.00 5.34 -9.27
C LEU A 85 4.10 6.10 -8.55
N TYR A 86 4.44 7.28 -9.07
CA TYR A 86 5.32 8.20 -8.38
C TYR A 86 4.47 9.17 -7.56
N LEU A 87 4.74 9.26 -6.26
CA LEU A 87 4.15 10.27 -5.37
C LEU A 87 5.13 11.43 -5.18
N ASN A 88 4.61 12.65 -5.05
CA ASN A 88 5.47 13.81 -4.90
C ASN A 88 6.05 13.91 -3.48
N SER A 89 7.38 13.81 -3.34
CA SER A 89 8.05 13.83 -2.03
C SER A 89 7.83 15.12 -1.24
N HIS A 90 7.41 16.21 -1.89
CA HIS A 90 7.03 17.44 -1.18
C HIS A 90 5.83 17.24 -0.24
N LEU A 91 4.99 16.22 -0.48
CA LEU A 91 3.85 15.88 0.38
C LEU A 91 4.25 15.07 1.61
N LEU A 92 5.44 14.46 1.64
CA LEU A 92 5.88 13.62 2.77
C LEU A 92 5.88 14.38 4.09
N ALA A 93 6.31 15.65 4.09
CA ALA A 93 6.34 16.47 5.30
C ALA A 93 4.93 16.69 5.86
N ALA A 94 3.98 17.03 4.98
CA ALA A 94 2.57 17.21 5.35
C ALA A 94 1.92 15.88 5.77
N LEU A 95 2.35 14.75 5.20
CA LEU A 95 1.92 13.40 5.59
C LEU A 95 2.39 13.02 6.99
N THR A 96 3.66 13.27 7.29
CA THR A 96 4.22 12.99 8.62
C THR A 96 3.66 13.89 9.70
N ASP A 97 3.28 15.12 9.36
CA ASP A 97 2.66 16.09 10.27
C ASP A 97 1.12 15.96 10.31
N GLY A 98 0.54 14.98 9.59
CA GLY A 98 -0.91 14.74 9.55
C GLY A 98 -1.73 15.75 8.73
N SER A 99 -1.12 16.83 8.26
CA SER A 99 -1.76 17.89 7.46
C SER A 99 -2.19 17.45 6.06
N ALA A 100 -1.64 16.34 5.54
CA ALA A 100 -2.01 15.79 4.24
C ALA A 100 -3.36 15.04 4.26
N ALA A 101 -3.78 14.49 5.42
CA ALA A 101 -5.07 13.80 5.54
C ALA A 101 -6.27 14.74 5.31
N THR A 102 -6.07 16.05 5.52
CA THR A 102 -7.06 17.10 5.26
C THR A 102 -7.05 17.64 3.83
N ALA A 103 -6.07 17.25 3.00
CA ALA A 103 -6.03 17.66 1.60
C ALA A 103 -6.99 16.77 0.80
N GLN A 104 -8.25 17.20 0.75
CA GLN A 104 -9.33 16.58 -0.03
C GLN A 104 -8.86 16.33 -1.47
N THR A 105 -8.58 15.07 -1.81
CA THR A 105 -8.41 14.63 -3.20
C THR A 105 -9.81 14.50 -3.79
N GLY A 106 -10.23 15.50 -4.57
CA GLY A 106 -11.54 15.56 -5.24
C GLY A 106 -11.62 14.70 -6.49
#